data_AF-A0A195BE28-F1
#
_entry.id   AF-A0A195BE28-F1
#
_cell.length_a   1.000
_cell.length_b   1.000
_cell.length_c   1.000
_cell.angle_alpha   90.00
_cell.angle_beta   90.00
_cell.angle_gamma   90.00
#
_symmetry.space_group_name_H-M   'P 1'
#
loop_
_entity.id
_entity.type
_entity.pdbx_description
1 polymer ?
#
loop_
_entity_poly.entity_id
_entity_poly.type
_entity_poly.pdbx_seq_one_letter_code
_entity_poly.pdbx_strand_id
1 'polypeptide(L)'
;MVVIGKKKYQSGEGAQFMTRRAALRKLQLTLNDFRKLCILKGIYPREPRNRKRAQKGEPGIKTLYHKKDIQFLMHEPIIWKLREYKIFNKKIGQAKAMKDFAKVKIYLSNHPTLKIDHIVKERYPTFIDALRDLDDCLTLCFLFSTFPSLPHIPRDQSLLCRRLTIEFLHAVIAAKALRKIFVSIKGYYYQAEIKGQMITWIVPHHFCFEPQAKNEVDFKVMSIFVEFYIVMLGFVNYRLYHTLNLHYPPKLINSENIEKALVDEETYVSERISALNVSLVNLDSSVPTIEDDNIEIDQFSNETDAAKIEAAKAETEKIKNLKNLFKGIKIFINREVPREPLVFILRCFGGEVSWDKLLFVGATFDENDETITHQIVDRPSMIKQYISRYYVQPQWVFDSVNAKELLPIEKYLMGAVLPPHLSPFTEGRQDQTYIPPEERALMDPDYKLNNLEADSEEEEENKEDKNENEEEKTENDLSSGSDEEMEEEEENDDNDVQIDEKEKEKMKKQVQLQKKKMKVQTGEILKENSWEKARLEKQEYRLREKMIKKKHRKLYQSMMKGREGRAKEIWLLRKKRRIHDAKEKEKRKEQRKANRNRSNK
;
A
#
# COMPACT_ATOMS: atom_id res chain seq x y z
N MET A 1 -30.32 -30.08 48.64
CA MET A 1 -30.14 -28.91 47.75
C MET A 1 -30.30 -29.36 46.31
N VAL A 2 -31.35 -28.91 45.62
CA VAL A 2 -31.49 -29.17 44.17
C VAL A 2 -30.44 -28.33 43.45
N VAL A 3 -29.45 -28.96 42.83
CA VAL A 3 -28.48 -28.26 41.99
C VAL A 3 -29.24 -27.74 40.76
N ILE A 4 -29.60 -26.46 40.76
CA ILE A 4 -30.18 -25.80 39.59
C ILE A 4 -29.07 -25.68 38.54
N GLY A 5 -28.95 -26.71 37.70
CA GLY A 5 -28.03 -26.70 36.57
C GLY A 5 -28.33 -25.54 35.63
N LYS A 6 -27.29 -24.82 35.19
CA LYS A 6 -27.44 -23.75 34.17
C LYS A 6 -28.07 -24.33 32.92
N LYS A 7 -29.09 -23.67 32.35
CA LYS A 7 -29.73 -24.14 31.13
C LYS A 7 -28.73 -24.15 29.98
N LYS A 8 -28.84 -25.13 29.07
CA LYS A 8 -27.96 -25.24 27.90
C LYS A 8 -27.93 -23.90 27.14
N TYR A 9 -26.72 -23.48 26.74
CA TYR A 9 -26.45 -22.24 26.00
C TYR A 9 -26.75 -20.93 26.75
N GLN A 10 -26.98 -20.95 28.07
CA GLN A 10 -27.00 -19.72 28.89
C GLN A 10 -25.60 -19.17 29.20
N SER A 11 -24.57 -20.01 29.12
CA SER A 11 -23.17 -19.63 29.34
C SER A 11 -22.29 -20.02 28.14
N GLY A 12 -21.13 -19.35 28.04
CA GLY A 12 -20.16 -19.57 26.96
C GLY A 12 -20.60 -18.99 25.62
N GLU A 13 -20.10 -19.58 24.53
CA GLU A 13 -20.28 -19.07 23.17
C GLU A 13 -21.77 -18.95 22.76
N GLY A 14 -22.64 -19.85 23.25
CA GLY A 14 -24.08 -19.81 22.96
C GLY A 14 -24.81 -18.57 23.50
N ALA A 15 -24.25 -17.89 24.50
CA ALA A 15 -24.80 -16.66 25.08
C ALA A 15 -24.13 -15.39 24.55
N GLN A 16 -22.87 -15.50 24.09
CA GLN A 16 -22.06 -14.38 23.61
C GLN A 16 -22.46 -13.91 22.21
N PHE A 17 -22.94 -14.82 21.37
CA PHE A 17 -23.30 -14.53 19.98
C PHE A 17 -24.81 -14.51 19.77
N MET A 18 -25.22 -13.74 18.78
CA MET A 18 -26.61 -13.62 18.33
C MET A 18 -26.65 -13.65 16.80
N THR A 19 -27.61 -14.38 16.24
CA THR A 19 -27.81 -14.43 14.79
C THR A 19 -28.37 -13.10 14.27
N ARG A 20 -28.06 -12.76 13.02
CA ARG A 20 -28.61 -11.56 12.35
C ARG A 20 -30.14 -11.45 12.47
N ARG A 21 -30.87 -12.55 12.25
CA ARG A 21 -32.34 -12.56 12.36
C ARG A 21 -32.82 -12.24 13.78
N ALA A 22 -32.12 -12.73 14.80
CA ALA A 22 -32.42 -12.41 16.19
C ALA A 22 -32.09 -10.95 16.53
N ALA A 23 -30.98 -10.42 15.99
CA ALA A 23 -30.61 -9.01 16.15
C ALA A 23 -31.66 -8.07 15.54
N LEU A 24 -32.13 -8.36 14.32
CA LEU A 24 -33.19 -7.59 13.64
C LEU A 24 -34.48 -7.57 14.45
N ARG A 25 -34.90 -8.73 14.97
CA ARG A 25 -36.11 -8.83 15.79
C ARG A 25 -35.98 -8.05 17.10
N LYS A 26 -34.80 -8.07 17.73
CA LYS A 26 -34.54 -7.36 18.97
C LYS A 26 -34.53 -5.84 18.79
N LEU A 27 -33.91 -5.33 17.72
CA LEU A 27 -33.83 -3.90 17.43
C LEU A 27 -35.09 -3.34 16.76
N GLN A 28 -35.96 -4.21 16.23
CA GLN A 28 -37.16 -3.85 15.47
C GLN A 28 -36.85 -2.97 14.24
N LEU A 29 -35.76 -3.31 13.54
CA LEU A 29 -35.29 -2.60 12.35
C LEU A 29 -35.45 -3.46 11.08
N THR A 30 -35.52 -2.79 9.93
CA THR A 30 -35.44 -3.49 8.64
C THR A 30 -34.00 -3.93 8.38
N LEU A 31 -33.79 -4.85 7.43
CA LEU A 31 -32.44 -5.31 7.08
C LEU A 31 -31.54 -4.17 6.58
N ASN A 32 -32.09 -3.24 5.79
CA ASN A 32 -31.33 -2.12 5.23
C ASN A 32 -30.94 -1.12 6.33
N ASP A 33 -31.88 -0.76 7.21
CA ASP A 33 -31.61 0.13 8.35
C ASP A 33 -30.58 -0.48 9.30
N PHE A 34 -30.70 -1.78 9.56
CA PHE A 34 -29.76 -2.51 10.41
C PHE A 34 -28.37 -2.53 9.79
N ARG A 35 -28.24 -2.80 8.48
CA ARG A 35 -26.95 -2.70 7.77
C ARG A 35 -26.39 -1.28 7.85
N LYS A 36 -27.20 -0.26 7.60
CA LYS A 36 -26.77 1.15 7.69
C LYS A 36 -26.21 1.46 9.07
N LEU A 37 -26.94 1.09 10.11
CA LEU A 37 -26.54 1.33 11.49
C LEU A 37 -25.30 0.51 11.91
N CYS A 38 -25.16 -0.73 11.46
CA CYS A 38 -23.95 -1.52 11.66
C CYS A 38 -22.73 -0.90 10.99
N ILE A 39 -22.86 -0.37 9.76
CA ILE A 39 -21.77 0.29 9.03
C ILE A 39 -21.35 1.56 9.75
N LEU A 40 -22.30 2.43 10.10
CA LEU A 40 -22.03 3.70 10.78
C LEU A 40 -21.29 3.49 12.10
N LYS A 41 -21.69 2.50 12.91
CA LYS A 41 -21.02 2.18 14.18
C LYS A 41 -19.78 1.27 14.06
N GLY A 42 -19.48 0.74 12.88
CA GLY A 42 -18.37 -0.20 12.69
C GLY A 42 -18.57 -1.55 13.39
N ILE A 43 -19.80 -2.08 13.41
CA ILE A 43 -20.10 -3.39 13.98
C ILE A 43 -20.10 -4.46 12.88
N TYR A 44 -19.15 -5.37 12.98
CA TYR A 44 -18.92 -6.42 12.00
C TYR A 44 -19.42 -7.78 12.49
N PRO A 45 -19.83 -8.68 11.56
CA PRO A 45 -20.08 -10.07 11.92
C PRO A 45 -18.78 -10.72 12.42
N ARG A 46 -18.91 -11.64 13.38
CA ARG A 46 -17.78 -12.33 14.03
C ARG A 46 -17.92 -13.83 13.91
N GLU A 47 -16.80 -14.50 13.66
CA GLU A 47 -16.74 -15.95 13.59
C GLU A 47 -16.39 -16.56 14.96
N PRO A 48 -17.27 -17.38 15.56
CA PRO A 48 -17.00 -18.04 16.83
C PRO A 48 -16.07 -19.25 16.66
N ARG A 49 -15.34 -19.60 17.73
CA ARG A 49 -14.46 -20.78 17.74
C ARG A 49 -15.24 -22.09 17.56
N ASN A 50 -16.41 -22.22 18.18
CA ASN A 50 -17.31 -23.38 18.03
C ASN A 50 -18.69 -22.97 17.51
N ARG A 51 -18.83 -22.94 16.18
CA ARG A 51 -20.06 -22.48 15.53
C ARG A 51 -21.33 -23.22 15.96
N LYS A 52 -21.26 -24.54 16.15
CA LYS A 52 -22.40 -25.35 16.63
C LYS A 52 -22.91 -24.90 18.00
N ARG A 53 -22.00 -24.51 18.92
CA ARG A 53 -22.38 -24.03 20.27
C ARG A 53 -22.96 -22.61 20.20
N ALA A 54 -22.37 -21.74 19.38
CA ALA A 54 -22.86 -20.37 19.18
C ALA A 54 -24.25 -20.32 18.51
N GLN A 55 -24.54 -21.26 17.60
CA GLN A 55 -25.83 -21.39 16.90
C GLN A 55 -26.85 -22.27 17.64
N LYS A 56 -26.58 -22.62 18.91
CA LYS A 56 -27.49 -23.42 19.74
C LYS A 56 -27.85 -24.78 19.10
N GLY A 57 -26.89 -25.39 18.41
CA GLY A 57 -27.05 -26.71 17.79
C GLY A 57 -27.58 -26.69 16.35
N GLU A 58 -27.93 -25.53 15.77
CA GLU A 58 -28.41 -25.48 14.39
C GLU A 58 -27.28 -25.81 13.38
N PRO A 59 -27.51 -26.72 12.41
CA PRO A 59 -26.59 -26.92 11.31
C PRO A 59 -26.74 -25.80 10.28
N GLY A 60 -25.70 -25.00 10.05
CA GLY A 60 -25.67 -24.02 8.95
C GLY A 60 -24.63 -22.91 9.14
N ILE A 61 -24.31 -22.19 8.06
CA ILE A 61 -23.46 -20.99 8.14
C ILE A 61 -24.39 -19.78 8.29
N LYS A 62 -24.55 -19.28 9.52
CA LYS A 62 -25.32 -18.07 9.81
C LYS A 62 -24.36 -16.96 10.23
N THR A 63 -24.62 -15.74 9.77
CA THR A 63 -23.91 -14.54 10.21
C THR A 63 -24.25 -14.24 11.68
N LEU A 64 -23.22 -14.19 12.52
CA LEU A 64 -23.32 -13.97 13.96
C LEU A 64 -22.71 -12.63 14.33
N TYR A 65 -23.31 -11.97 15.32
CA TYR A 65 -22.83 -10.74 15.93
C TYR A 65 -22.64 -10.96 17.43
N HIS A 66 -21.79 -10.18 18.09
CA HIS A 66 -21.73 -10.21 19.55
C HIS A 66 -23.00 -9.61 20.14
N LYS A 67 -23.52 -10.25 21.19
CA LYS A 67 -24.71 -9.78 21.91
C LYS A 67 -24.46 -8.43 22.59
N LYS A 68 -23.22 -8.16 23.02
CA LYS A 68 -22.79 -6.89 23.62
C LYS A 68 -22.93 -5.74 22.63
N ASP A 69 -22.44 -5.91 21.41
CA ASP A 69 -22.50 -4.89 20.35
C ASP A 69 -23.96 -4.56 20.00
N ILE A 70 -24.83 -5.57 19.88
CA ILE A 70 -26.25 -5.31 19.61
C ILE A 70 -26.97 -4.66 20.81
N GLN A 71 -26.52 -4.93 22.04
CA GLN A 71 -27.03 -4.23 23.22
C GLN A 71 -26.63 -2.75 23.18
N PHE A 72 -25.39 -2.46 22.79
CA PHE A 72 -24.90 -1.09 22.61
C PHE A 72 -25.73 -0.34 21.57
N LEU A 73 -26.00 -0.98 20.41
CA LEU A 73 -26.85 -0.39 19.37
C LEU A 73 -28.26 -0.02 19.83
N MET A 74 -28.82 -0.74 20.80
CA MET A 74 -30.18 -0.50 21.28
C MET A 74 -30.34 0.89 21.93
N HIS A 75 -29.26 1.44 22.47
CA HIS A 75 -29.25 2.74 23.13
C HIS A 75 -28.85 3.89 22.18
N GLU A 76 -28.63 3.60 20.90
CA GLU A 76 -28.16 4.57 19.94
C GLU A 76 -29.27 5.56 19.48
N PRO A 77 -29.04 6.89 19.53
CA PRO A 77 -30.05 7.89 19.16
C PRO A 77 -30.49 7.83 17.69
N ILE A 78 -29.62 7.34 16.80
CA ILE A 78 -29.87 7.17 15.35
C ILE A 78 -31.10 6.32 15.07
N ILE A 79 -31.39 5.34 15.94
CA ILE A 79 -32.57 4.47 15.80
C ILE A 79 -33.85 5.30 15.81
N TRP A 80 -33.92 6.33 16.67
CA TRP A 80 -35.09 7.21 16.74
C TRP A 80 -35.23 8.03 15.47
N LYS A 81 -34.13 8.54 14.90
CA LYS A 81 -34.14 9.23 13.61
C LYS A 81 -34.59 8.32 12.47
N LEU A 82 -34.12 7.07 12.42
CA LEU A 82 -34.59 6.08 11.43
C LEU A 82 -36.10 5.79 11.55
N ARG A 83 -36.65 5.84 12.76
CA ARG A 83 -38.10 5.72 12.99
C ARG A 83 -38.84 6.98 12.54
N GLU A 84 -38.31 8.18 12.81
CA GLU A 84 -38.84 9.44 12.31
C GLU A 84 -38.91 9.43 10.77
N TYR A 85 -37.85 8.96 10.08
CA TYR A 85 -37.83 8.79 8.63
C TYR A 85 -38.95 7.88 8.11
N LYS A 86 -39.25 6.78 8.82
CA LYS A 86 -40.36 5.89 8.43
C LYS A 86 -41.71 6.56 8.59
N ILE A 87 -41.91 7.28 9.69
CA ILE A 87 -43.14 8.03 9.95
C ILE A 87 -43.30 9.12 8.88
N PHE A 88 -42.21 9.81 8.54
CA PHE A 88 -42.14 10.81 7.50
C PHE A 88 -42.54 10.24 6.13
N ASN A 89 -41.92 9.13 5.71
CA ASN A 89 -42.25 8.46 4.45
C ASN A 89 -43.71 7.99 4.40
N LYS A 90 -44.27 7.54 5.54
CA LYS A 90 -45.69 7.17 5.65
C LYS A 90 -46.60 8.40 5.48
N LYS A 91 -46.29 9.52 6.14
CA LYS A 91 -47.04 10.78 6.02
C LYS A 91 -47.02 11.31 4.58
N ILE A 92 -45.87 11.28 3.92
CA ILE A 92 -45.74 11.66 2.51
C ILE A 92 -46.54 10.70 1.62
N GLY A 93 -46.42 9.38 1.83
CA GLY A 93 -47.17 8.40 1.06
C GLY A 93 -48.69 8.61 1.18
N GLN A 94 -49.17 8.89 2.38
CA GLN A 94 -50.58 9.19 2.63
C GLN A 94 -51.02 10.50 1.96
N ALA A 95 -50.27 11.58 2.11
CA ALA A 95 -50.59 12.87 1.49
C ALA A 95 -50.56 12.79 -0.05
N LYS A 96 -49.60 12.04 -0.62
CA LYS A 96 -49.55 11.76 -2.06
C LYS A 96 -50.75 10.94 -2.53
N ALA A 97 -51.15 9.91 -1.78
CA ALA A 97 -52.33 9.10 -2.10
C ALA A 97 -53.63 9.93 -2.05
N MET A 98 -53.72 10.88 -1.11
CA MET A 98 -54.81 11.85 -1.01
C MET A 98 -54.71 13.02 -2.01
N LYS A 99 -53.65 13.07 -2.84
CA LYS A 99 -53.34 14.16 -3.79
C LYS A 99 -53.26 15.55 -3.16
N ASP A 100 -52.93 15.63 -1.86
CA ASP A 100 -52.74 16.90 -1.15
C ASP A 100 -51.28 17.39 -1.31
N PHE A 101 -51.04 18.11 -2.41
CA PHE A 101 -49.70 18.59 -2.76
C PHE A 101 -49.17 19.66 -1.80
N ALA A 102 -50.04 20.43 -1.15
CA ALA A 102 -49.63 21.45 -0.18
C ALA A 102 -48.97 20.81 1.03
N LYS A 103 -49.58 19.77 1.61
CA LYS A 103 -48.98 19.02 2.72
C LYS A 103 -47.70 18.30 2.32
N VAL A 104 -47.64 17.76 1.10
CA VAL A 104 -46.39 17.13 0.59
C VAL A 104 -45.25 18.13 0.57
N LYS A 105 -45.49 19.37 0.11
CA LYS A 105 -44.45 20.42 0.08
C LYS A 105 -43.97 20.79 1.50
N ILE A 106 -44.89 20.92 2.45
CA ILE A 106 -44.57 21.20 3.87
C ILE A 106 -43.76 20.05 4.49
N TYR A 107 -44.10 18.80 4.18
CA TYR A 107 -43.32 17.67 4.66
C TYR A 107 -41.94 17.66 4.01
N LEU A 108 -41.83 17.84 2.69
CA LEU A 108 -40.53 17.89 2.02
C LEU A 108 -39.60 18.99 2.55
N SER A 109 -40.13 20.16 2.93
CA SER A 109 -39.32 21.21 3.57
C SER A 109 -38.85 20.82 4.97
N ASN A 110 -39.64 20.01 5.69
CA ASN A 110 -39.33 19.50 7.04
C ASN A 110 -38.69 18.10 7.00
N HIS A 111 -37.90 17.82 5.96
CA HIS A 111 -37.23 16.52 5.81
C HIS A 111 -36.26 16.30 6.99
N PRO A 112 -36.44 15.24 7.80
CA PRO A 112 -35.50 14.94 8.90
C PRO A 112 -34.14 14.62 8.29
N THR A 113 -33.05 15.22 8.78
CA THR A 113 -31.68 14.90 8.34
C THR A 113 -30.96 14.07 9.39
N LEU A 114 -30.14 13.10 8.94
CA LEU A 114 -29.34 12.27 9.84
C LEU A 114 -28.00 12.98 10.07
N LYS A 115 -27.77 13.50 11.27
CA LYS A 115 -26.45 14.04 11.66
C LYS A 115 -25.55 12.90 12.11
N ILE A 116 -24.45 12.66 11.41
CA ILE A 116 -23.50 11.56 11.67
C ILE A 116 -22.32 12.04 12.56
N ASP A 117 -22.22 13.34 12.80
CA ASP A 117 -21.10 14.02 13.46
C ASP A 117 -20.69 13.39 14.80
N HIS A 118 -21.67 13.03 15.63
CA HIS A 118 -21.43 12.41 16.94
C HIS A 118 -20.79 11.03 16.82
N ILE A 119 -21.16 10.24 15.81
CA ILE A 119 -20.59 8.90 15.56
C ILE A 119 -19.12 9.01 15.19
N VAL A 120 -18.78 9.98 14.32
CA VAL A 120 -17.39 10.18 13.90
C VAL A 120 -16.52 10.52 15.11
N LYS A 121 -17.00 11.41 15.99
CA LYS A 121 -16.29 11.80 17.22
C LYS A 121 -16.17 10.65 18.23
N GLU A 122 -17.20 9.81 18.35
CA GLU A 122 -17.15 8.63 19.22
C GLU A 122 -16.19 7.56 18.69
N ARG A 123 -16.15 7.36 17.36
CA ARG A 123 -15.30 6.35 16.72
C ARG A 123 -13.83 6.79 16.67
N TYR A 124 -13.60 8.08 16.43
CA TYR A 124 -12.27 8.69 16.35
C TYR A 124 -12.14 9.79 17.40
N PRO A 125 -11.83 9.43 18.67
CA PRO A 125 -11.68 10.40 19.74
C PRO A 125 -10.48 11.32 19.51
N THR A 126 -9.41 10.80 18.89
CA THR A 126 -8.23 11.57 18.52
C THR A 126 -8.13 11.77 17.01
N PHE A 127 -7.40 12.82 16.61
CA PHE A 127 -7.16 13.08 15.20
C PHE A 127 -6.21 12.07 14.56
N ILE A 128 -5.27 11.54 15.32
CA ILE A 128 -4.34 10.51 14.83
C ILE A 128 -5.10 9.23 14.51
N ASP A 129 -6.09 8.86 15.33
CA ASP A 129 -6.95 7.71 15.05
C ASP A 129 -7.75 7.90 13.74
N ALA A 130 -8.21 9.12 13.46
CA ALA A 130 -8.86 9.43 12.19
C ALA A 130 -7.88 9.37 11.00
N LEU A 131 -6.64 9.82 11.17
CA LEU A 131 -5.62 9.73 10.12
C LEU A 131 -5.23 8.29 9.78
N ARG A 132 -5.23 7.38 10.76
CA ARG A 132 -4.91 5.95 10.54
C ARG A 132 -5.92 5.23 9.63
N ASP A 133 -7.19 5.61 9.71
CA ASP A 133 -8.27 5.05 8.88
C ASP A 133 -8.54 5.89 7.62
N LEU A 134 -7.71 6.91 7.33
CA LEU A 134 -7.94 7.84 6.23
C LEU A 134 -7.71 7.20 4.85
N ASP A 135 -6.87 6.17 4.75
CA ASP A 135 -6.54 5.46 3.50
C ASP A 135 -7.79 4.92 2.78
N ASP A 136 -8.63 4.15 3.51
CA ASP A 136 -9.88 3.60 3.00
C ASP A 136 -10.91 4.70 2.68
N CYS A 137 -10.93 5.76 3.50
CA CYS A 137 -11.81 6.90 3.30
C CYS A 137 -11.48 7.64 1.99
N LEU A 138 -10.20 7.92 1.73
CA LEU A 138 -9.75 8.63 0.54
C LEU A 138 -9.99 7.79 -0.71
N THR A 139 -9.60 6.52 -0.71
CA THR A 139 -9.78 5.64 -1.88
C THR A 139 -11.24 5.55 -2.32
N LEU A 140 -12.18 5.41 -1.37
CA LEU A 140 -13.61 5.37 -1.69
C LEU A 140 -14.12 6.74 -2.18
N CYS A 141 -13.71 7.84 -1.56
CA CYS A 141 -14.11 9.18 -1.99
C CYS A 141 -13.58 9.54 -3.39
N PHE A 142 -12.34 9.15 -3.71
CA PHE A 142 -11.78 9.32 -5.06
C PHE A 142 -12.48 8.43 -6.09
N LEU A 143 -12.87 7.21 -5.72
CA LEU A 143 -13.68 6.38 -6.60
C LEU A 143 -15.06 7.01 -6.89
N PHE A 144 -15.76 7.47 -5.85
CA PHE A 144 -17.08 8.09 -6.00
C PHE A 144 -17.06 9.45 -6.68
N SER A 145 -15.91 10.13 -6.73
CA SER A 145 -15.77 11.37 -7.48
C SER A 145 -15.76 11.13 -9.00
N THR A 146 -15.28 9.96 -9.45
CA THR A 146 -15.28 9.53 -10.86
C THR A 146 -16.61 8.97 -11.34
N PHE A 147 -17.51 8.57 -10.44
CA PHE A 147 -18.77 7.98 -10.87
C PHE A 147 -19.68 9.01 -11.54
N PRO A 148 -20.37 8.61 -12.64
CA PRO A 148 -21.42 9.41 -13.22
C PRO A 148 -22.66 9.42 -12.31
N SER A 149 -23.65 10.24 -12.66
CA SER A 149 -24.92 10.34 -11.91
C SER A 149 -25.75 9.05 -12.02
N LEU A 150 -25.47 8.06 -11.16
CA LEU A 150 -26.20 6.80 -11.08
C LEU A 150 -27.49 6.91 -10.24
N PRO A 151 -28.54 6.10 -10.52
CA PRO A 151 -29.81 6.18 -9.79
C PRO A 151 -29.73 5.71 -8.33
N HIS A 152 -28.67 5.00 -7.95
CA HIS A 152 -28.50 4.44 -6.60
C HIS A 152 -27.52 5.26 -5.75
N ILE A 153 -26.84 6.23 -6.37
CA ILE A 153 -25.90 7.13 -5.72
C ILE A 153 -26.51 8.52 -5.75
N PRO A 154 -26.78 9.16 -4.60
CA PRO A 154 -27.31 10.52 -4.61
C PRO A 154 -26.24 11.47 -5.18
N ARG A 155 -26.68 12.33 -6.11
CA ARG A 155 -25.80 13.32 -6.77
C ARG A 155 -25.07 14.21 -5.76
N ASP A 156 -25.73 14.54 -4.65
CA ASP A 156 -25.16 15.35 -3.59
C ASP A 156 -23.91 14.69 -2.97
N GLN A 157 -23.90 13.37 -2.80
CA GLN A 157 -22.72 12.65 -2.28
C GLN A 157 -21.55 12.72 -3.26
N SER A 158 -21.78 12.48 -4.56
CA SER A 158 -20.73 12.57 -5.56
C SER A 158 -20.12 13.98 -5.63
N LEU A 159 -20.96 15.03 -5.54
CA LEU A 159 -20.50 16.42 -5.57
C LEU A 159 -19.69 16.77 -4.32
N LEU A 160 -20.12 16.28 -3.14
CA LEU A 160 -19.38 16.46 -1.90
C LEU A 160 -18.05 15.72 -1.92
N CYS A 161 -17.99 14.47 -2.41
CA CYS A 161 -16.74 13.74 -2.60
C CYS A 161 -15.78 14.50 -3.50
N ARG A 162 -16.27 14.96 -4.66
CA ARG A 162 -15.53 15.80 -5.60
C ARG A 162 -14.90 17.01 -4.91
N ARG A 163 -15.69 17.79 -4.18
CA ARG A 163 -15.21 18.95 -3.42
C ARG A 163 -14.18 18.55 -2.35
N LEU A 164 -14.51 17.64 -1.45
CA LEU A 164 -13.66 17.26 -0.31
C LEU A 164 -12.33 16.65 -0.74
N THR A 165 -12.30 15.88 -1.84
CA THR A 165 -11.05 15.34 -2.38
C THR A 165 -10.12 16.44 -2.88
N ILE A 166 -10.66 17.49 -3.51
CA ILE A 166 -9.88 18.64 -3.98
C ILE A 166 -9.32 19.42 -2.80
N GLU A 167 -10.16 19.68 -1.79
CA GLU A 167 -9.72 20.32 -0.53
C GLU A 167 -8.59 19.52 0.13
N PHE A 168 -8.66 18.19 0.13
CA PHE A 168 -7.61 17.35 0.68
C PHE A 168 -6.30 17.45 -0.13
N LEU A 169 -6.37 17.35 -1.47
CA LEU A 169 -5.18 17.50 -2.33
C LEU A 169 -4.52 18.88 -2.14
N HIS A 170 -5.32 19.93 -2.00
CA HIS A 170 -4.84 21.27 -1.68
C HIS A 170 -4.13 21.37 -0.35
N ALA A 171 -4.68 20.77 0.70
CA ALA A 171 -4.02 20.70 2.00
C ALA A 171 -2.66 19.97 1.90
N VAL A 172 -2.56 18.91 1.10
CA VAL A 172 -1.31 18.18 0.85
C VAL A 172 -0.30 19.00 0.04
N ILE A 173 -0.75 19.77 -0.95
CA ILE A 173 0.10 20.73 -1.69
C ILE A 173 0.65 21.78 -0.75
N ALA A 174 -0.21 22.42 0.05
CA ALA A 174 0.19 23.48 0.98
C ALA A 174 1.14 22.95 2.07
N ALA A 175 0.91 21.74 2.57
CA ALA A 175 1.77 21.10 3.56
C ALA A 175 3.08 20.52 2.97
N LYS A 176 3.20 20.41 1.64
CA LYS A 176 4.30 19.70 0.95
C LYS A 176 4.60 18.33 1.58
N ALA A 177 3.54 17.58 1.84
CA ALA A 177 3.56 16.37 2.66
C ALA A 177 3.79 15.07 1.87
N LEU A 178 3.87 15.15 0.53
CA LEU A 178 3.98 13.98 -0.33
C LEU A 178 5.37 13.34 -0.24
N ARG A 179 5.44 12.00 -0.25
CA ARG A 179 6.68 11.22 -0.04
C ARG A 179 6.98 10.20 -1.14
N LYS A 180 6.03 9.33 -1.46
CA LYS A 180 6.18 8.27 -2.47
C LYS A 180 5.05 8.35 -3.48
N ILE A 181 5.35 8.05 -4.74
CA ILE A 181 4.37 8.01 -5.84
C ILE A 181 4.57 6.73 -6.63
N PHE A 182 3.48 6.12 -7.09
CA PHE A 182 3.60 5.00 -8.01
C PHE A 182 2.46 4.97 -9.00
N VAL A 183 2.79 4.77 -10.28
CA VAL A 183 1.81 4.62 -11.35
C VAL A 183 1.58 3.14 -11.59
N SER A 184 0.32 2.72 -11.52
CA SER A 184 -0.09 1.35 -11.83
C SER A 184 -1.19 1.34 -12.88
N ILE A 185 -1.51 0.16 -13.41
CA ILE A 185 -2.66 -0.07 -14.30
C ILE A 185 -3.97 0.33 -13.61
N LYS A 186 -4.07 0.17 -12.28
CA LYS A 186 -5.28 0.53 -11.52
C LYS A 186 -5.48 2.04 -11.35
N GLY A 187 -4.40 2.81 -11.34
CA GLY A 187 -4.41 4.22 -10.95
C GLY A 187 -3.09 4.68 -10.35
N TYR A 188 -3.12 5.87 -9.76
CA TYR A 188 -2.00 6.53 -9.11
C TYR A 188 -2.03 6.26 -7.61
N TYR A 189 -0.94 5.74 -7.07
CA TYR A 189 -0.75 5.56 -5.63
C TYR A 189 0.06 6.74 -5.10
N TYR A 190 -0.48 7.40 -4.08
CA TYR A 190 0.19 8.48 -3.38
C TYR A 190 0.42 8.08 -1.94
N GLN A 191 1.59 8.43 -1.42
CA GLN A 191 1.86 8.38 0.01
C GLN A 191 2.20 9.77 0.52
N ALA A 192 1.48 10.23 1.52
CA ALA A 192 1.78 11.47 2.22
C ALA A 192 2.00 11.24 3.72
N GLU A 193 2.86 12.06 4.29
CA GLU A 193 3.18 12.05 5.71
C GLU A 193 2.48 13.22 6.40
N ILE A 194 1.49 12.92 7.23
CA ILE A 194 0.72 13.93 7.97
C ILE A 194 0.86 13.66 9.46
N LYS A 195 1.50 14.58 10.21
CA LYS A 195 1.74 14.47 11.66
C LYS A 195 2.39 13.12 12.06
N GLY A 196 3.37 12.67 11.28
CA GLY A 196 4.10 11.41 11.50
C GLY A 196 3.34 10.13 11.14
N GLN A 197 2.12 10.23 10.60
CA GLN A 197 1.40 9.09 10.05
C GLN A 197 1.55 9.06 8.53
N MET A 198 1.98 7.92 8.01
CA MET A 198 2.05 7.66 6.57
C MET A 198 0.68 7.20 6.07
N ILE A 199 0.11 7.92 5.11
CA ILE A 199 -1.23 7.72 4.57
C ILE A 199 -1.06 7.34 3.10
N THR A 200 -1.61 6.19 2.71
CA THR A 200 -1.53 5.67 1.34
C THR A 200 -2.90 5.58 0.71
N TRP A 201 -3.10 6.26 -0.43
CA TRP A 201 -4.36 6.18 -1.16
C TRP A 201 -4.15 6.04 -2.65
N ILE A 202 -5.21 5.61 -3.32
CA ILE A 202 -5.24 5.35 -4.76
C ILE A 202 -6.23 6.32 -5.40
N VAL A 203 -5.78 6.99 -6.44
CA VAL A 203 -6.65 7.76 -7.35
C VAL A 203 -6.80 6.93 -8.63
N PRO A 204 -8.03 6.49 -8.99
CA PRO A 204 -8.24 5.74 -10.21
C PRO A 204 -7.94 6.61 -11.44
N HIS A 205 -7.54 5.97 -12.53
CA HIS A 205 -7.46 6.65 -13.83
C HIS A 205 -8.85 7.13 -14.27
N HIS A 206 -8.91 8.29 -14.93
CA HIS A 206 -10.15 8.87 -15.45
C HIS A 206 -10.59 8.17 -16.73
N PHE A 207 -10.92 6.88 -16.62
CA PHE A 207 -11.58 6.13 -17.67
C PHE A 207 -13.10 6.25 -17.54
N CYS A 208 -13.79 6.19 -18.68
CA CYS A 208 -15.25 6.16 -18.69
C CYS A 208 -15.74 4.96 -17.87
N PHE A 209 -16.70 5.21 -16.99
CA PHE A 209 -17.28 4.16 -16.16
C PHE A 209 -18.03 3.15 -17.04
N GLU A 210 -17.53 1.93 -17.10
CA GLU A 210 -18.24 0.83 -17.73
C GLU A 210 -19.33 0.33 -16.77
N PRO A 211 -20.62 0.35 -17.16
CA PRO A 211 -21.71 -0.01 -16.27
C PRO A 211 -21.65 -1.50 -15.93
N GLN A 212 -21.11 -1.81 -14.76
CA GLN A 212 -21.09 -3.18 -14.25
C GLN A 212 -22.52 -3.71 -14.05
N ALA A 213 -22.71 -5.01 -14.31
CA ALA A 213 -23.98 -5.68 -14.05
C ALA A 213 -24.34 -5.55 -12.56
N LYS A 214 -25.59 -5.15 -12.28
CA LYS A 214 -26.11 -4.83 -10.93
C LYS A 214 -25.94 -5.91 -9.85
N ASN A 215 -25.54 -7.12 -10.22
CA ASN A 215 -25.43 -8.26 -9.32
C ASN A 215 -24.04 -8.43 -8.69
N GLU A 216 -23.00 -7.79 -9.22
CA GLU A 216 -21.63 -7.96 -8.71
C GLU A 216 -21.35 -7.05 -7.50
N VAL A 217 -21.97 -5.87 -7.47
CA VAL A 217 -21.59 -4.80 -6.53
C VAL A 217 -22.83 -4.13 -5.92
N ASP A 218 -22.90 -4.09 -4.58
CA ASP A 218 -23.99 -3.43 -3.84
C ASP A 218 -23.68 -1.94 -3.58
N PHE A 219 -24.06 -1.08 -4.52
CA PHE A 219 -23.88 0.37 -4.42
C PHE A 219 -24.61 1.01 -3.23
N LYS A 220 -25.67 0.40 -2.70
CA LYS A 220 -26.39 0.97 -1.54
C LYS A 220 -25.56 0.86 -0.28
N VAL A 221 -24.86 -0.27 -0.11
CA VAL A 221 -23.92 -0.45 1.01
C VAL A 221 -22.77 0.54 0.87
N MET A 222 -22.19 0.69 -0.32
CA MET A 222 -21.10 1.65 -0.54
C MET A 222 -21.51 3.11 -0.32
N SER A 223 -22.71 3.51 -0.75
CA SER A 223 -23.23 4.87 -0.49
C SER A 223 -23.34 5.19 1.00
N ILE A 224 -23.63 4.19 1.86
CA ILE A 224 -23.63 4.39 3.31
C ILE A 224 -22.21 4.60 3.85
N PHE A 225 -21.23 3.87 3.34
CA PHE A 225 -19.82 4.07 3.70
C PHE A 225 -19.35 5.47 3.29
N VAL A 226 -19.68 5.90 2.07
CA VAL A 226 -19.38 7.24 1.57
C VAL A 226 -20.03 8.33 2.43
N GLU A 227 -21.30 8.15 2.84
CA GLU A 227 -21.99 9.10 3.73
C GLU A 227 -21.21 9.32 5.04
N PHE A 228 -20.64 8.25 5.61
CA PHE A 228 -19.78 8.32 6.80
C PHE A 228 -18.42 8.99 6.50
N TYR A 229 -17.77 8.58 5.40
CA TYR A 229 -16.45 9.07 5.01
C TYR A 229 -16.44 10.54 4.59
N ILE A 230 -17.51 11.04 3.97
CA ILE A 230 -17.68 12.48 3.67
C ILE A 230 -17.59 13.31 4.95
N VAL A 231 -18.31 12.88 6.00
CA VAL A 231 -18.32 13.62 7.29
C VAL A 231 -16.96 13.51 7.98
N MET A 232 -16.35 12.33 7.97
CA MET A 232 -15.00 12.11 8.50
C MET A 232 -13.96 12.99 7.80
N LEU A 233 -13.91 12.96 6.46
CA LEU A 233 -12.99 13.76 5.65
C LEU A 233 -13.22 15.26 5.84
N GLY A 234 -14.47 15.70 5.99
CA GLY A 234 -14.80 17.08 6.33
C GLY A 234 -14.19 17.53 7.67
N PHE A 235 -14.27 16.71 8.72
CA PHE A 235 -13.61 17.02 10.01
C PHE A 235 -12.08 17.00 9.91
N VAL A 236 -11.53 16.07 9.12
CA VAL A 236 -10.09 15.97 8.91
C VAL A 236 -9.58 17.21 8.16
N ASN A 237 -10.20 17.56 7.04
CA ASN A 237 -9.88 18.76 6.27
C ASN A 237 -9.98 20.01 7.14
N TYR A 238 -11.10 20.20 7.85
CA TYR A 238 -11.25 21.33 8.77
C TYR A 238 -10.06 21.48 9.72
N ARG A 239 -9.64 20.39 10.37
CA ARG A 239 -8.50 20.41 11.31
C ARG A 239 -7.16 20.59 10.60
N LEU A 240 -6.97 20.05 9.39
CA LEU A 240 -5.76 20.24 8.60
C LEU A 240 -5.58 21.69 8.17
N TYR A 241 -6.62 22.31 7.61
CA TYR A 241 -6.61 23.71 7.18
C TYR A 241 -6.31 24.65 8.35
N HIS A 242 -6.94 24.44 9.52
CA HIS A 242 -6.63 25.19 10.73
C HIS A 242 -5.22 24.94 11.27
N THR A 243 -4.65 23.74 11.08
CA THR A 243 -3.25 23.48 11.45
C THR A 243 -2.28 24.21 10.51
N LEU A 244 -2.65 24.39 9.24
CA LEU A 244 -1.87 25.07 8.21
C LEU A 244 -2.13 26.59 8.12
N ASN A 245 -2.91 27.16 9.05
CA ASN A 245 -3.33 28.57 9.06
C ASN A 245 -4.05 29.02 7.77
N LEU A 246 -4.81 28.11 7.15
CA LEU A 246 -5.61 28.36 5.96
C LEU A 246 -7.11 28.50 6.32
N HIS A 247 -7.83 29.33 5.57
CA HIS A 247 -9.28 29.48 5.77
C HIS A 247 -10.04 28.22 5.32
N TYR A 248 -11.01 27.76 6.12
CA TYR A 248 -11.90 26.66 5.79
C TYR A 248 -13.38 27.10 5.82
N PRO A 249 -14.19 26.79 4.79
CA PRO A 249 -13.81 26.19 3.50
C PRO A 249 -12.80 27.03 2.70
N PRO A 250 -11.95 26.40 1.87
CA PRO A 250 -10.96 27.12 1.08
C PRO A 250 -11.62 28.10 0.13
N LYS A 251 -11.14 29.35 0.15
CA LYS A 251 -11.48 30.37 -0.85
C LYS A 251 -10.31 30.46 -1.82
N LEU A 252 -10.59 30.28 -3.10
CA LEU A 252 -9.62 30.52 -4.16
C LEU A 252 -9.53 32.03 -4.40
N ILE A 253 -8.34 32.53 -4.74
CA ILE A 253 -8.10 33.97 -4.98
C ILE A 253 -8.99 34.51 -6.12
N ASN A 254 -9.39 33.66 -7.08
CA ASN A 254 -10.19 34.03 -8.25
C ASN A 254 -11.59 33.36 -8.26
N SER A 255 -12.36 33.52 -7.18
CA SER A 255 -13.69 32.88 -7.04
C SER A 255 -14.87 33.73 -7.53
N GLU A 256 -14.70 34.66 -8.47
CA GLU A 256 -15.78 35.60 -8.82
C GLU A 256 -16.81 35.11 -9.84
N ASN A 257 -16.64 33.99 -10.58
CA ASN A 257 -17.65 33.61 -11.59
C ASN A 257 -17.74 32.09 -11.88
N ILE A 258 -18.22 31.27 -10.94
CA ILE A 258 -18.61 29.87 -11.25
C ILE A 258 -19.95 29.51 -10.57
N GLU A 259 -20.90 30.42 -10.59
CA GLU A 259 -22.29 30.04 -10.28
C GLU A 259 -22.99 29.55 -11.55
N LYS A 260 -23.20 28.24 -11.61
CA LYS A 260 -24.20 27.55 -12.45
C LYS A 260 -23.88 27.45 -13.94
N ALA A 261 -22.95 26.56 -14.29
CA ALA A 261 -23.06 25.81 -15.54
C ALA A 261 -23.30 24.34 -15.19
N LEU A 262 -24.22 23.68 -15.90
CA LEU A 262 -24.37 22.22 -15.86
C LEU A 262 -23.11 21.64 -16.52
N VAL A 263 -22.16 21.18 -15.70
CA VAL A 263 -20.78 20.89 -16.13
C VAL A 263 -20.69 19.47 -16.73
N ASP A 264 -20.33 19.37 -18.01
CA ASP A 264 -19.83 18.15 -18.65
C ASP A 264 -18.62 17.61 -17.86
N GLU A 265 -18.40 16.29 -17.82
CA GLU A 265 -17.33 15.72 -16.97
C GLU A 265 -15.93 16.28 -17.29
N GLU A 266 -15.65 16.63 -18.55
CA GLU A 266 -14.38 17.25 -18.97
C GLU A 266 -14.20 18.66 -18.40
N THR A 267 -15.27 19.47 -18.38
CA THR A 267 -15.23 20.81 -17.78
C THR A 267 -14.98 20.76 -16.27
N TYR A 268 -15.45 19.72 -15.58
CA TYR A 268 -15.20 19.53 -14.15
C TYR A 268 -13.73 19.15 -13.88
N VAL A 269 -13.15 18.26 -14.70
CA VAL A 269 -11.71 17.95 -14.61
C VAL A 269 -10.89 19.21 -14.83
N SER A 270 -11.29 20.06 -15.78
CA SER A 270 -10.65 21.36 -16.03
C SER A 270 -10.71 22.29 -14.81
N GLU A 271 -11.88 22.43 -14.18
CA GLU A 271 -12.06 23.25 -12.97
C GLU A 271 -11.20 22.73 -11.81
N ARG A 272 -11.12 21.41 -11.63
CA ARG A 272 -10.28 20.79 -10.60
C ARG A 272 -8.80 21.11 -10.79
N ILE A 273 -8.29 20.96 -12.02
CA ILE A 273 -6.89 21.24 -12.32
C ILE A 273 -6.59 22.73 -12.13
N SER A 274 -7.51 23.60 -12.58
CA SER A 274 -7.41 25.03 -12.34
C SER A 274 -7.37 25.37 -10.85
N ALA A 275 -8.23 24.73 -10.04
CA ALA A 275 -8.23 24.93 -8.60
C ALA A 275 -6.85 24.57 -8.03
N LEU A 276 -6.32 23.38 -8.33
CA LEU A 276 -5.01 22.90 -7.86
C LEU A 276 -3.84 23.81 -8.25
N ASN A 277 -3.93 24.52 -9.38
CA ASN A 277 -2.86 25.41 -9.83
C ASN A 277 -2.84 26.75 -9.05
N VAL A 278 -3.96 27.19 -8.51
CA VAL A 278 -4.10 28.47 -7.81
C VAL A 278 -3.67 28.37 -6.34
N SER A 279 -2.91 29.37 -5.88
CA SER A 279 -2.52 29.49 -4.47
C SER A 279 -3.71 29.85 -3.58
N LEU A 280 -3.72 29.34 -2.34
CA LEU A 280 -4.80 29.57 -1.39
C LEU A 280 -4.64 30.88 -0.62
N VAL A 281 -5.76 31.40 -0.10
CA VAL A 281 -5.77 32.55 0.82
C VAL A 281 -5.37 32.11 2.23
N ASN A 282 -4.30 32.71 2.76
CA ASN A 282 -3.90 32.56 4.16
C ASN A 282 -4.81 33.40 5.08
N LEU A 283 -5.06 32.93 6.31
CA LEU A 283 -5.80 33.71 7.31
C LEU A 283 -5.07 34.99 7.71
N ASP A 284 -3.73 34.94 7.74
CA ASP A 284 -2.88 36.07 8.08
C ASP A 284 -2.02 36.47 6.87
N SER A 285 -2.43 37.51 6.14
CA SER A 285 -1.68 38.04 4.99
C SER A 285 -0.32 38.65 5.35
N SER A 286 -0.06 38.89 6.65
CA SER A 286 1.16 39.52 7.17
C SER A 286 2.23 38.52 7.59
N VAL A 287 1.90 37.22 7.69
CA VAL A 287 2.89 36.18 7.94
C VAL A 287 3.22 35.58 6.57
N PRO A 288 4.36 35.94 5.94
CA PRO A 288 4.84 35.15 4.82
C PRO A 288 4.87 33.69 5.28
N THR A 289 4.34 32.78 4.46
CA THR A 289 4.39 31.33 4.68
C THR A 289 5.68 31.02 5.40
N ILE A 290 5.60 30.55 6.65
CA ILE A 290 6.79 30.19 7.43
C ILE A 290 7.56 29.28 6.49
N GLU A 291 8.65 29.80 5.93
CA GLU A 291 9.62 28.99 5.25
C GLU A 291 10.11 28.07 6.38
N ASP A 292 9.64 26.82 6.35
CA ASP A 292 10.10 25.69 7.17
C ASP A 292 11.65 25.57 7.16
N ASP A 293 12.33 26.38 6.34
CA ASP A 293 13.77 26.49 6.19
C ASP A 293 14.48 26.85 7.52
N ASN A 294 13.81 27.46 8.51
CA ASN A 294 14.46 27.94 9.75
C ASN A 294 13.90 27.42 11.09
N ILE A 295 13.11 26.33 11.12
CA ILE A 295 12.83 25.67 12.41
C ILE A 295 14.01 24.74 12.70
N GLU A 296 15.01 25.24 13.43
CA GLU A 296 15.96 24.39 14.13
C GLU A 296 15.14 23.48 15.07
N ILE A 297 15.17 22.17 14.80
CA ILE A 297 14.51 21.19 15.65
C ILE A 297 15.29 21.19 16.97
N ASP A 298 14.68 21.76 18.01
CA ASP A 298 15.27 21.80 19.34
C ASP A 298 15.51 20.36 19.84
N GLN A 299 16.75 20.08 20.21
CA GLN A 299 17.31 18.74 20.27
C GLN A 299 16.99 18.06 21.61
N PHE A 300 15.72 17.73 21.84
CA PHE A 300 15.32 16.91 22.99
C PHE A 300 14.99 15.47 22.56
N SER A 301 16.01 14.71 22.16
CA SER A 301 15.91 13.25 22.03
C SER A 301 16.54 12.59 23.26
N ASN A 302 15.72 11.85 24.04
CA ASN A 302 16.18 11.03 25.18
C ASN A 302 16.92 9.73 24.73
N GLU A 303 17.52 9.71 23.54
CA GLU A 303 18.18 8.54 22.96
C GLU A 303 19.69 8.78 22.85
N THR A 304 20.49 7.84 23.38
CA THR A 304 21.94 7.96 23.58
C THR A 304 22.79 7.54 22.37
N ASP A 305 22.18 7.08 21.27
CA ASP A 305 22.89 6.51 20.13
C ASP A 305 23.19 7.56 19.04
N ALA A 306 24.44 8.05 18.97
CA ALA A 306 24.88 9.07 18.00
C ALA A 306 24.60 8.68 16.52
N ALA A 307 24.72 7.41 16.16
CA ALA A 307 24.52 6.92 14.80
C ALA A 307 23.04 7.02 14.33
N LYS A 308 22.07 6.83 15.23
CA LYS A 308 20.64 6.98 14.90
C LYS A 308 20.26 8.44 14.72
N ILE A 309 20.87 9.33 15.51
CA ILE A 309 20.68 10.78 15.40
C ILE A 309 21.23 11.29 14.06
N GLU A 310 22.40 10.83 13.64
CA GLU A 310 23.00 11.21 12.34
C GLU A 310 22.18 10.69 11.16
N ALA A 311 21.71 9.44 11.23
CA ALA A 311 20.81 8.87 10.21
C ALA A 311 19.48 9.65 10.11
N ALA A 312 18.89 10.01 11.25
CA ALA A 312 17.67 10.83 11.29
C ALA A 312 17.89 12.23 10.71
N LYS A 313 19.04 12.87 11.00
CA LYS A 313 19.42 14.16 10.41
C LYS A 313 19.52 14.07 8.89
N ALA A 314 20.25 13.08 8.38
CA ALA A 314 20.38 12.85 6.94
C ALA A 314 19.03 12.60 6.26
N GLU A 315 18.11 11.91 6.93
CA GLU A 315 16.75 11.71 6.41
C GLU A 315 15.95 13.02 6.39
N THR A 316 16.04 13.85 7.44
CA THR A 316 15.36 15.15 7.47
C THR A 316 15.88 16.10 6.38
N GLU A 317 17.19 16.10 6.10
CA GLU A 317 17.78 16.88 5.01
C GLU A 317 17.28 16.41 3.64
N LYS A 318 17.22 15.09 3.42
CA LYS A 318 16.62 14.53 2.19
C LYS A 318 15.16 14.93 2.04
N ILE A 319 14.39 15.00 3.13
CA ILE A 319 12.99 15.46 3.11
C ILE A 319 12.91 16.96 2.78
N LYS A 320 13.80 17.79 3.33
CA LYS A 320 13.87 19.23 3.00
C LYS A 320 14.19 19.44 1.52
N ASN A 321 15.18 18.71 0.98
CA ASN A 321 15.52 18.75 -0.45
C ASN A 321 14.33 18.34 -1.32
N LEU A 322 13.63 17.27 -0.93
CA LEU A 322 12.44 16.80 -1.62
C LEU A 322 11.32 17.85 -1.63
N LYS A 323 11.05 18.56 -0.53
CA LYS A 323 10.05 19.66 -0.48
C LYS A 323 10.33 20.80 -1.47
N ASN A 324 11.59 20.97 -1.87
CA ASN A 324 12.04 22.04 -2.76
C ASN A 324 12.56 21.53 -4.12
N LEU A 325 12.28 20.27 -4.47
CA LEU A 325 12.86 19.58 -5.62
C LEU A 325 12.64 20.32 -6.96
N PHE A 326 11.46 20.91 -7.16
CA PHE A 326 11.12 21.63 -8.39
C PHE A 326 11.02 23.16 -8.19
N LYS A 327 11.56 23.71 -7.09
CA LYS A 327 11.50 25.15 -6.81
C LYS A 327 12.22 25.93 -7.92
N GLY A 328 11.50 26.83 -8.60
CA GLY A 328 12.03 27.65 -9.70
C GLY A 328 12.03 26.97 -11.08
N ILE A 329 11.53 25.74 -11.19
CA ILE A 329 11.38 25.03 -12.47
C ILE A 329 9.99 25.32 -13.03
N LYS A 330 9.95 25.91 -14.23
CA LYS A 330 8.73 26.11 -15.03
C LYS A 330 8.51 24.97 -15.99
N ILE A 331 7.38 24.29 -15.82
CA ILE A 331 7.04 23.06 -16.54
C ILE A 331 5.79 23.29 -17.39
N PHE A 332 5.89 22.97 -18.68
CA PHE A 332 4.77 23.01 -19.60
C PHE A 332 4.28 21.59 -19.92
N ILE A 333 2.98 21.32 -19.71
CA ILE A 333 2.39 19.99 -19.95
C ILE A 333 1.64 19.98 -21.27
N ASN A 334 1.98 19.02 -22.14
CA ASN A 334 1.29 18.84 -23.42
C ASN A 334 -0.07 18.15 -23.27
N ARG A 335 -0.94 18.26 -24.28
CA ARG A 335 -2.35 17.85 -24.24
C ARG A 335 -2.62 16.38 -23.92
N GLU A 336 -1.68 15.50 -24.24
CA GLU A 336 -1.83 14.03 -24.16
C GLU A 336 -1.57 13.48 -22.76
N VAL A 337 -0.73 14.18 -22.02
CA VAL A 337 -0.23 13.70 -20.76
C VAL A 337 -1.30 13.96 -19.68
N PRO A 338 -1.58 13.01 -18.78
CA PRO A 338 -2.57 13.19 -17.73
C PRO A 338 -2.13 14.33 -16.80
N ARG A 339 -2.89 15.44 -16.82
CA ARG A 339 -2.48 16.70 -16.19
C ARG A 339 -2.73 16.74 -14.71
N GLU A 340 -3.87 16.25 -14.24
CA GLU A 340 -4.21 16.25 -12.82
C GLU A 340 -3.14 15.62 -11.91
N PRO A 341 -2.66 14.38 -12.15
CA PRO A 341 -1.63 13.80 -11.31
C PRO A 341 -0.33 14.61 -11.37
N LEU A 342 0.08 15.08 -12.54
CA LEU A 342 1.31 15.84 -12.70
C LEU A 342 1.23 17.22 -12.03
N VAL A 343 0.14 17.95 -12.20
CA VAL A 343 -0.07 19.26 -11.55
C VAL A 343 -0.04 19.08 -10.03
N PHE A 344 -0.72 18.06 -9.51
CA PHE A 344 -0.69 17.77 -8.08
C PHE A 344 0.74 17.51 -7.58
N ILE A 345 1.48 16.62 -8.25
CA ILE A 345 2.84 16.25 -7.88
C ILE A 345 3.79 17.45 -7.96
N LEU A 346 3.81 18.14 -9.10
CA LEU A 346 4.73 19.25 -9.34
C LEU A 346 4.47 20.41 -8.39
N ARG A 347 3.21 20.74 -8.11
CA ARG A 347 2.85 21.79 -7.14
C ARG A 347 3.21 21.41 -5.70
N CYS A 348 3.08 20.13 -5.30
CA CYS A 348 3.53 19.65 -3.98
C CYS A 348 5.04 19.88 -3.74
N PHE A 349 5.85 19.89 -4.80
CA PHE A 349 7.30 20.04 -4.74
C PHE A 349 7.81 21.42 -5.18
N GLY A 350 6.90 22.40 -5.31
CA GLY A 350 7.23 23.80 -5.58
C GLY A 350 7.47 24.15 -7.06
N GLY A 351 7.10 23.27 -7.99
CA GLY A 351 7.16 23.55 -9.42
C GLY A 351 6.02 24.45 -9.90
N GLU A 352 6.31 25.28 -10.90
CA GLU A 352 5.31 26.08 -11.61
C GLU A 352 4.84 25.32 -12.84
N VAL A 353 3.53 25.18 -13.01
CA VAL A 353 2.95 24.36 -14.06
C VAL A 353 1.98 25.19 -14.89
N SER A 354 2.07 25.03 -16.20
CA SER A 354 1.09 25.54 -17.14
C SER A 354 0.82 24.55 -18.28
N TRP A 355 -0.21 24.86 -19.04
CA TRP A 355 -0.65 24.16 -20.25
C TRP A 355 -1.23 25.20 -21.22
N ASP A 356 -1.61 24.76 -22.41
CA ASP A 356 -2.21 25.63 -23.41
C ASP A 356 -3.58 26.19 -22.92
N LYS A 357 -3.68 27.52 -22.91
CA LYS A 357 -4.85 28.29 -22.46
C LYS A 357 -6.11 27.99 -23.25
N LEU A 358 -5.99 27.62 -24.53
CA LEU A 358 -7.13 27.29 -25.38
C LEU A 358 -7.75 25.93 -25.05
N LEU A 359 -6.93 25.00 -24.56
CA LEU A 359 -7.37 23.66 -24.26
C LEU A 359 -8.12 23.60 -22.92
N PHE A 360 -7.61 24.25 -21.87
CA PHE A 360 -8.16 24.15 -20.51
C PHE A 360 -8.00 25.46 -19.71
N VAL A 361 -8.99 25.77 -18.87
CA VAL A 361 -8.93 26.92 -17.95
C VAL A 361 -7.89 26.70 -16.84
N GLY A 362 -7.28 27.77 -16.35
CA GLY A 362 -6.28 27.72 -15.25
C GLY A 362 -4.82 27.67 -15.67
N ALA A 363 -4.52 27.94 -16.95
CA ALA A 363 -3.16 28.15 -17.44
C ALA A 363 -2.56 29.44 -16.86
N THR A 364 -1.28 29.41 -16.49
CA THR A 364 -0.54 30.54 -15.89
C THR A 364 0.34 31.25 -16.90
N PHE A 365 1.02 30.49 -17.76
CA PHE A 365 1.90 30.98 -18.83
C PHE A 365 1.66 30.23 -20.15
N ASP A 366 1.91 30.89 -21.28
CA ASP A 366 1.66 30.36 -22.62
C ASP A 366 2.82 29.52 -23.16
N GLU A 367 2.57 28.71 -24.20
CA GLU A 367 3.59 27.87 -24.85
C GLU A 367 4.75 28.69 -25.45
N ASN A 368 4.58 29.99 -25.71
CA ASN A 368 5.63 30.83 -26.31
C ASN A 368 6.60 31.43 -25.29
N ASP A 369 6.42 31.19 -23.99
CA ASP A 369 7.28 31.77 -22.95
C ASP A 369 8.68 31.13 -22.93
N GLU A 370 9.73 31.93 -23.10
CA GLU A 370 11.12 31.46 -23.09
C GLU A 370 11.61 31.04 -21.70
N THR A 371 10.91 31.42 -20.63
CA THR A 371 11.28 31.07 -19.25
C THR A 371 10.97 29.61 -18.88
N ILE A 372 10.28 28.88 -19.76
CA ILE A 372 9.96 27.46 -19.60
C ILE A 372 11.24 26.64 -19.71
N THR A 373 11.53 25.80 -18.71
CA THR A 373 12.74 24.97 -18.69
C THR A 373 12.46 23.55 -19.18
N HIS A 374 11.33 22.96 -18.79
CA HIS A 374 10.96 21.59 -19.13
C HIS A 374 9.58 21.53 -19.78
N GLN A 375 9.45 20.72 -20.83
CA GLN A 375 8.19 20.45 -21.51
C GLN A 375 7.91 18.94 -21.47
N ILE A 376 6.81 18.55 -20.84
CA ILE A 376 6.43 17.14 -20.66
C ILE A 376 5.61 16.68 -21.87
N VAL A 377 6.11 15.66 -22.56
CA VAL A 377 5.58 15.17 -23.84
C VAL A 377 5.65 13.64 -23.89
N ASP A 378 4.61 13.01 -24.47
CA ASP A 378 4.51 11.55 -24.64
C ASP A 378 4.36 11.14 -26.13
N ARG A 379 4.91 11.97 -27.04
CA ARG A 379 5.00 11.69 -28.48
C ARG A 379 6.39 11.21 -28.86
N PRO A 380 6.50 10.33 -29.88
CA PRO A 380 7.79 9.94 -30.43
C PRO A 380 8.52 11.10 -31.14
N SER A 381 7.78 12.07 -31.69
CA SER A 381 8.34 13.25 -32.36
C SER A 381 7.40 14.44 -32.29
N MET A 382 7.96 15.65 -32.19
CA MET A 382 7.22 16.91 -32.29
C MET A 382 7.69 17.77 -33.46
N ILE A 383 6.75 18.47 -34.08
CA ILE A 383 6.97 19.34 -35.25
C ILE A 383 7.65 20.65 -34.84
N LYS A 384 7.26 21.22 -33.68
CA LYS A 384 7.84 22.44 -33.12
C LYS A 384 8.68 22.08 -31.91
N GLN A 385 9.93 22.53 -31.91
CA GLN A 385 10.85 22.35 -30.79
C GLN A 385 11.56 23.68 -30.52
N TYR A 386 11.70 24.02 -29.25
CA TYR A 386 12.42 25.18 -28.79
C TYR A 386 13.76 24.72 -28.22
N ILE A 387 14.84 25.40 -28.61
CA ILE A 387 16.21 25.06 -28.19
C ILE A 387 16.43 25.32 -26.69
N SER A 388 15.69 26.26 -26.11
CA SER A 388 15.77 26.63 -24.70
C SER A 388 15.15 25.59 -23.74
N ARG A 389 14.51 24.53 -24.25
CA ARG A 389 13.67 23.63 -23.45
C ARG A 389 14.13 22.19 -23.50
N TYR A 390 13.99 21.51 -22.37
CA TYR A 390 14.15 20.07 -22.30
C TYR A 390 12.82 19.35 -22.49
N TYR A 391 12.77 18.48 -23.50
CA TYR A 391 11.60 17.67 -23.80
C TYR A 391 11.71 16.31 -23.11
N VAL A 392 10.87 16.11 -22.09
CA VAL A 392 10.94 14.93 -21.21
C VAL A 392 9.63 14.17 -21.18
N GLN A 393 9.72 12.87 -20.99
CA GLN A 393 8.56 12.00 -20.79
C GLN A 393 8.04 12.12 -19.34
N PRO A 394 6.73 11.91 -19.10
CA PRO A 394 6.13 12.10 -17.77
C PRO A 394 6.74 11.21 -16.69
N GLN A 395 7.30 10.04 -17.06
CA GLN A 395 7.96 9.13 -16.12
C GLN A 395 9.11 9.80 -15.34
N TRP A 396 9.81 10.77 -15.94
CA TRP A 396 10.90 11.49 -15.28
C TRP A 396 10.46 12.16 -13.98
N VAL A 397 9.23 12.70 -13.93
CA VAL A 397 8.68 13.35 -12.75
C VAL A 397 8.47 12.33 -11.63
N PHE A 398 7.88 11.18 -11.95
CA PHE A 398 7.59 10.12 -10.98
C PHE A 398 8.87 9.52 -10.40
N ASP A 399 9.84 9.22 -11.26
CA ASP A 399 11.09 8.59 -10.85
C ASP A 399 11.98 9.56 -10.06
N SER A 400 12.00 10.85 -10.43
CA SER A 400 12.76 11.88 -9.69
C SER A 400 12.23 12.09 -8.28
N VAL A 401 10.90 12.09 -8.09
CA VAL A 401 10.32 12.20 -6.76
C VAL A 401 10.66 10.99 -5.89
N ASN A 402 10.56 9.79 -6.45
CA ASN A 402 10.85 8.55 -5.69
C ASN A 402 12.34 8.42 -5.35
N ALA A 403 13.24 8.85 -6.25
CA ALA A 403 14.67 8.95 -6.00
C ALA A 403 15.03 10.07 -5.00
N LYS A 404 14.10 11.01 -4.76
CA LYS A 404 14.31 12.23 -3.95
C LYS A 404 15.42 13.13 -4.51
N GLU A 405 15.70 13.01 -5.81
CA GLU A 405 16.76 13.72 -6.54
C GLU A 405 16.32 13.95 -7.99
N LEU A 406 16.77 15.05 -8.61
CA LEU A 406 16.51 15.31 -10.02
C LEU A 406 17.34 14.35 -10.88
N LEU A 407 16.66 13.41 -11.53
CA LEU A 407 17.34 12.41 -12.36
C LEU A 407 17.88 13.02 -13.66
N PRO A 408 18.97 12.47 -14.22
CA PRO A 408 19.48 12.88 -15.53
C PRO A 408 18.42 12.74 -16.63
N ILE A 409 18.25 13.80 -17.41
CA ILE A 409 17.19 13.94 -18.43
C ILE A 409 17.41 13.00 -19.62
N GLU A 410 18.66 12.65 -19.94
CA GLU A 410 19.04 11.88 -21.15
C GLU A 410 18.26 10.57 -21.32
N LYS A 411 17.98 9.88 -20.22
CA LYS A 411 17.25 8.59 -20.22
C LYS A 411 15.74 8.74 -20.47
N TYR A 412 15.22 9.96 -20.35
CA TYR A 412 13.78 10.28 -20.41
C TYR A 412 13.42 11.23 -21.54
N LEU A 413 14.35 11.47 -22.48
CA LEU A 413 14.10 12.28 -23.67
C LEU A 413 13.00 11.65 -24.56
N MET A 414 12.38 12.46 -25.41
CA MET A 414 11.38 11.98 -26.38
C MET A 414 11.95 10.85 -27.24
N GLY A 415 11.20 9.75 -27.36
CA GLY A 415 11.58 8.59 -28.16
C GLY A 415 12.68 7.70 -27.56
N ALA A 416 13.24 8.06 -26.40
CA ALA A 416 14.16 7.20 -25.66
C ALA A 416 13.43 6.01 -25.02
N VAL A 417 14.13 4.88 -24.88
CA VAL A 417 13.64 3.72 -24.13
C VAL A 417 13.78 4.03 -22.65
N LEU A 418 12.62 4.16 -21.98
CA LEU A 418 12.54 4.51 -20.57
C LEU A 418 13.09 3.41 -19.66
N PRO A 419 13.69 3.78 -18.52
CA PRO A 419 13.99 2.83 -17.44
C PRO A 419 12.72 2.14 -16.90
N PRO A 420 12.83 0.95 -16.28
CA PRO A 420 11.70 0.32 -15.62
C PRO A 420 11.16 1.17 -14.45
N HIS A 421 9.85 1.44 -14.44
CA HIS A 421 9.21 2.16 -13.33
C HIS A 421 9.01 1.24 -12.11
N LEU A 422 9.81 1.46 -11.06
CA LEU A 422 9.82 0.63 -9.87
C LEU A 422 8.83 1.11 -8.81
N SER A 423 8.25 0.15 -8.08
CA SER A 423 7.38 0.46 -6.95
C SER A 423 8.21 0.82 -5.71
N PRO A 424 8.02 2.01 -5.12
CA PRO A 424 8.75 2.42 -3.92
C PRO A 424 8.17 1.82 -2.62
N PHE A 425 7.18 0.92 -2.73
CA PHE A 425 6.48 0.28 -1.61
C PHE A 425 7.00 -1.12 -1.26
N THR A 426 8.11 -1.57 -1.88
CA THR A 426 8.68 -2.91 -1.69
C THR A 426 9.61 -3.00 -0.48
N GLU A 427 9.20 -2.57 0.70
CA GLU A 427 10.03 -2.72 1.91
C GLU A 427 9.63 -4.04 2.63
N GLY A 428 10.48 -5.07 2.53
CA GLY A 428 10.38 -6.29 3.37
C GLY A 428 10.04 -7.62 2.69
N ARG A 429 9.84 -7.66 1.37
CA ARG A 429 9.72 -8.94 0.59
C ARG A 429 10.79 -9.12 -0.49
N GLN A 430 11.77 -8.22 -0.53
CA GLN A 430 12.82 -8.17 -1.55
C GLN A 430 13.64 -9.47 -1.60
N ASP A 431 13.98 -10.06 -0.45
CA ASP A 431 14.73 -11.34 -0.39
C ASP A 431 13.96 -12.57 -0.91
N GLN A 432 12.65 -12.43 -1.13
CA GLN A 432 11.74 -13.53 -1.43
C GLN A 432 11.16 -13.47 -2.84
N THR A 433 11.53 -12.45 -3.63
CA THR A 433 11.02 -12.20 -4.97
C THR A 433 12.20 -12.03 -5.91
N TYR A 434 12.11 -12.57 -7.14
CA TYR A 434 13.13 -12.35 -8.14
C TYR A 434 13.10 -10.89 -8.59
N ILE A 435 14.21 -10.17 -8.41
CA ILE A 435 14.41 -8.80 -8.91
C ILE A 435 15.30 -8.91 -10.15
N PRO A 436 14.80 -8.54 -11.35
CA PRO A 436 15.61 -8.43 -12.55
C PRO A 436 16.88 -7.57 -12.37
N PRO A 437 17.98 -7.90 -13.06
CA PRO A 437 19.24 -7.15 -12.94
C PRO A 437 19.14 -5.65 -13.27
N GLU A 438 18.24 -5.26 -14.19
CA GLU A 438 17.97 -3.86 -14.53
C GLU A 438 17.31 -3.11 -13.36
N GLU A 439 16.36 -3.77 -12.68
CA GLU A 439 15.72 -3.23 -11.48
C GLU A 439 16.71 -3.12 -10.33
N ARG A 440 17.63 -4.10 -10.21
CA ARG A 440 18.70 -4.10 -9.21
C ARG A 440 19.72 -2.98 -9.44
N ALA A 441 20.11 -2.74 -10.69
CA ALA A 441 21.04 -1.66 -11.04
C ALA A 441 20.47 -0.25 -10.79
N LEU A 442 19.14 -0.11 -10.74
CA LEU A 442 18.49 1.15 -10.40
C LEU A 442 18.36 1.35 -8.87
N MET A 443 18.26 0.27 -8.12
CA MET A 443 18.18 0.28 -6.64
C MET A 443 19.56 0.41 -5.99
N ASP A 444 20.55 -0.33 -6.49
CA ASP A 444 21.93 -0.33 -5.99
C ASP A 444 22.84 0.39 -7.01
N PRO A 445 23.27 1.64 -6.75
CA PRO A 445 24.16 2.37 -7.65
C PRO A 445 25.54 1.69 -7.84
N ASP A 446 25.94 0.83 -6.90
CA ASP A 446 27.16 0.02 -6.98
C ASP A 446 27.01 -1.23 -7.87
N TYR A 447 25.77 -1.63 -8.22
CA TYR A 447 25.52 -2.82 -9.03
C TYR A 447 25.68 -2.51 -10.53
N LYS A 448 26.85 -2.83 -11.08
CA LYS A 448 27.13 -2.71 -12.52
C LYS A 448 26.59 -3.90 -13.30
N LEU A 449 25.78 -3.61 -14.33
CA LEU A 449 25.18 -4.61 -15.23
C LEU A 449 26.22 -5.51 -15.95
N ASN A 450 27.47 -5.08 -16.04
CA ASN A 450 28.57 -5.82 -16.66
C ASN A 450 29.20 -6.91 -15.76
N ASN A 451 28.86 -6.99 -14.46
CA ASN A 451 29.39 -8.04 -13.58
C ASN A 451 28.70 -9.40 -13.73
N LEU A 452 27.76 -9.53 -14.68
CA LEU A 452 27.12 -10.81 -15.01
C LEU A 452 28.11 -11.90 -15.48
N GLU A 453 29.31 -11.53 -15.94
CA GLU A 453 30.36 -12.47 -16.33
C GLU A 453 31.07 -13.10 -15.12
N ALA A 454 31.22 -12.39 -14.00
CA ALA A 454 31.86 -12.92 -12.79
C ALA A 454 30.92 -13.83 -11.97
N ASP A 455 29.64 -13.48 -11.87
CA ASP A 455 28.62 -14.29 -11.18
C ASP A 455 28.28 -15.60 -11.94
N SER A 456 28.58 -15.67 -13.24
CA SER A 456 28.40 -16.90 -14.04
C SER A 456 29.51 -17.92 -13.84
N GLU A 457 30.74 -17.50 -13.57
CA GLU A 457 31.89 -18.40 -13.38
C GLU A 457 31.89 -19.02 -11.97
N GLU A 458 31.52 -18.25 -10.93
CA GLU A 458 31.46 -18.75 -9.55
C GLU A 458 30.28 -19.73 -9.27
N GLU A 459 29.18 -19.64 -10.05
CA GLU A 459 28.05 -20.58 -9.95
C GLU A 459 28.23 -21.89 -10.74
N GLU A 460 29.13 -21.92 -11.73
CA GLU A 460 29.46 -23.14 -12.47
C GLU A 460 30.43 -24.04 -11.69
N GLU A 461 31.44 -23.48 -11.02
CA GLU A 461 32.32 -24.24 -10.12
C GLU A 461 31.55 -24.91 -8.96
N ASN A 462 30.50 -24.26 -8.43
CA ASN A 462 29.67 -24.82 -7.35
C ASN A 462 28.70 -25.95 -7.79
N LYS A 463 28.62 -26.27 -9.08
CA LYS A 463 27.69 -27.29 -9.62
C LYS A 463 28.40 -28.56 -10.10
N GLU A 464 29.66 -28.49 -10.50
CA GLU A 464 30.42 -29.71 -10.84
C GLU A 464 30.53 -30.64 -9.62
N ASP A 465 30.70 -30.08 -8.42
CA ASP A 465 30.75 -30.85 -7.15
C ASP A 465 29.42 -31.50 -6.70
N LYS A 466 28.28 -31.20 -7.35
CA LYS A 466 26.96 -31.74 -6.97
C LYS A 466 26.45 -32.84 -7.88
N ASN A 467 26.93 -32.94 -9.11
CA ASN A 467 26.42 -33.91 -10.08
C ASN A 467 26.97 -35.33 -9.89
N GLU A 468 28.13 -35.52 -9.24
CA GLU A 468 28.69 -36.86 -9.02
C GLU A 468 27.95 -37.68 -7.93
N ASN A 469 27.09 -37.06 -7.12
CA ASN A 469 26.43 -37.75 -5.98
C ASN A 469 24.95 -38.12 -6.20
N GLU A 470 24.36 -37.83 -7.37
CA GLU A 470 22.95 -38.15 -7.65
C GLU A 470 22.76 -39.42 -8.51
N GLU A 471 23.79 -39.94 -9.18
CA GLU A 471 23.67 -41.14 -10.02
C GLU A 471 23.64 -42.45 -9.22
N GLU A 472 24.28 -42.55 -8.04
CA GLU A 472 24.30 -43.79 -7.25
C GLU A 472 23.02 -44.09 -6.42
N LYS A 473 22.05 -43.16 -6.38
CA LYS A 473 20.85 -43.31 -5.51
C LYS A 473 19.57 -43.74 -6.21
N THR A 474 19.61 -44.01 -7.52
CA THR A 474 18.39 -44.30 -8.29
C THR A 474 18.13 -45.79 -8.58
N GLU A 475 19.06 -46.70 -8.26
CA GLU A 475 18.89 -48.12 -8.58
C GLU A 475 18.34 -49.02 -7.45
N ASN A 476 18.18 -48.53 -6.21
CA ASN A 476 17.88 -49.41 -5.05
C ASN A 476 16.51 -49.23 -4.36
N ASP A 477 15.55 -48.49 -4.92
CA ASP A 477 14.27 -48.21 -4.24
C ASP A 477 13.02 -48.79 -4.97
N LEU A 478 13.21 -49.89 -5.69
CA LEU A 478 12.13 -50.68 -6.30
C LEU A 478 12.08 -52.09 -5.68
N SER A 479 11.83 -52.20 -4.37
CA SER A 479 11.35 -53.45 -3.78
C SER A 479 10.64 -53.25 -2.44
N SER A 480 9.46 -53.87 -2.35
CA SER A 480 8.65 -54.22 -1.17
C SER A 480 8.08 -53.11 -0.30
N GLY A 481 6.75 -52.97 -0.38
CA GLY A 481 5.93 -52.56 0.75
C GLY A 481 5.31 -53.78 1.43
N SER A 482 5.10 -53.68 2.75
CA SER A 482 4.03 -54.31 3.53
C SER A 482 4.22 -53.91 5.00
N ASP A 483 3.09 -53.71 5.67
CA ASP A 483 2.95 -53.47 7.10
C ASP A 483 3.73 -54.47 7.97
N GLU A 484 4.19 -54.03 9.16
CA GLU A 484 4.05 -54.78 10.41
C GLU A 484 4.33 -53.90 11.65
N GLU A 485 3.44 -54.04 12.63
CA GLU A 485 3.47 -53.50 13.98
C GLU A 485 4.54 -54.20 14.84
N MET A 486 4.98 -53.55 15.93
CA MET A 486 5.44 -54.08 17.24
C MET A 486 6.43 -53.07 17.84
N GLU A 487 6.10 -52.39 18.94
CA GLU A 487 6.08 -52.84 20.34
C GLU A 487 7.46 -52.79 21.03
N GLU A 488 7.39 -52.41 22.30
CA GLU A 488 8.42 -51.96 23.21
C GLU A 488 9.23 -53.13 23.82
N GLU A 489 10.13 -52.77 24.77
CA GLU A 489 10.86 -53.64 25.71
C GLU A 489 12.20 -54.21 25.18
N GLU A 490 13.31 -54.23 25.93
CA GLU A 490 13.56 -53.96 27.34
C GLU A 490 15.08 -53.73 27.54
N GLU A 491 15.44 -53.04 28.62
CA GLU A 491 16.80 -52.95 29.16
C GLU A 491 17.31 -54.33 29.60
N ASN A 492 18.61 -54.61 29.45
CA ASN A 492 19.39 -55.22 30.52
C ASN A 492 20.88 -54.91 30.37
N ASP A 493 21.38 -54.37 31.48
CA ASP A 493 22.73 -53.98 31.82
C ASP A 493 23.48 -55.23 32.31
N ASP A 494 24.60 -55.59 31.68
CA ASP A 494 25.55 -56.53 32.26
C ASP A 494 26.98 -55.99 32.09
N ASN A 495 27.60 -55.85 33.26
CA ASN A 495 28.86 -55.18 33.50
C ASN A 495 30.09 -55.94 32.97
N ASP A 496 30.96 -55.18 32.31
CA ASP A 496 32.41 -55.06 32.52
C ASP A 496 33.32 -56.30 32.27
N VAL A 497 34.23 -56.17 31.30
CA VAL A 497 35.70 -56.29 31.42
C VAL A 497 36.31 -56.10 30.01
N GLN A 498 36.75 -54.87 29.70
CA GLN A 498 37.94 -54.58 28.86
C GLN A 498 38.33 -53.11 29.05
N ILE A 499 38.85 -52.85 30.24
CA ILE A 499 39.50 -51.62 30.67
C ILE A 499 40.83 -51.48 29.90
N ASP A 500 41.31 -50.24 29.74
CA ASP A 500 42.72 -49.85 29.93
C ASP A 500 43.61 -49.37 28.77
N GLU A 501 43.24 -49.47 27.48
CA GLU A 501 44.17 -49.03 26.41
C GLU A 501 43.93 -47.62 25.86
N LYS A 502 42.68 -47.18 25.66
CA LYS A 502 42.39 -45.88 25.01
C LYS A 502 42.55 -44.65 25.91
N GLU A 503 42.48 -44.80 27.22
CA GLU A 503 42.62 -43.66 28.16
C GLU A 503 44.09 -43.36 28.52
N LYS A 504 44.96 -44.38 28.54
CA LYS A 504 46.41 -44.19 28.73
C LYS A 504 47.07 -43.48 27.53
N GLU A 505 46.55 -43.66 26.31
CA GLU A 505 47.00 -42.90 25.13
C GLU A 505 46.60 -41.42 25.16
N LYS A 506 45.41 -41.09 25.66
CA LYS A 506 44.93 -39.71 25.77
C LYS A 506 45.68 -38.90 26.84
N MET A 507 46.00 -39.54 27.97
CA MET A 507 46.81 -38.94 29.04
C MET A 507 48.29 -38.73 28.60
N LYS A 508 48.89 -39.67 27.85
CA LYS A 508 50.25 -39.50 27.30
C LYS A 508 50.34 -38.38 26.25
N LYS A 509 49.30 -38.21 25.41
CA LYS A 509 49.24 -37.10 24.44
C LYS A 509 49.09 -35.73 25.12
N GLN A 510 48.31 -35.62 26.21
CA GLN A 510 48.18 -34.36 26.96
C GLN A 510 49.45 -33.95 27.70
N VAL A 511 50.23 -34.90 28.23
CA VAL A 511 51.50 -34.60 28.93
C VAL A 511 52.63 -34.25 27.93
N GLN A 512 52.59 -34.74 26.69
CA GLN A 512 53.55 -34.39 25.63
C GLN A 512 53.31 -33.00 24.98
N LEU A 513 52.11 -32.43 25.12
CA LEU A 513 51.78 -31.09 24.62
C LEU A 513 52.19 -29.96 25.58
N GLN A 514 52.43 -30.25 26.87
CA GLN A 514 52.79 -29.24 27.88
C GLN A 514 54.31 -28.98 28.03
N LYS A 515 55.16 -29.62 27.21
CA LYS A 515 56.61 -29.34 27.14
C LYS A 515 57.08 -29.12 25.71
N LYS A 516 56.51 -28.12 25.02
CA LYS A 516 57.19 -27.41 23.94
C LYS A 516 57.16 -25.92 24.22
N LYS A 517 58.37 -25.35 24.29
CA LYS A 517 58.68 -23.93 24.49
C LYS A 517 57.85 -23.09 23.52
N MET A 518 57.18 -22.08 24.05
CA MET A 518 56.50 -21.02 23.29
C MET A 518 57.47 -20.42 22.28
N LYS A 519 57.29 -20.77 21.01
CA LYS A 519 57.95 -20.15 19.87
C LYS A 519 56.80 -19.66 18.98
N VAL A 520 56.66 -18.34 18.85
CA VAL A 520 55.65 -17.74 17.98
C VAL A 520 56.01 -18.11 16.55
N GLN A 521 55.24 -19.03 15.96
CA GLN A 521 55.26 -19.25 14.52
C GLN A 521 54.33 -18.20 13.90
N THR A 522 54.77 -17.57 12.80
CA THR A 522 53.91 -16.73 11.99
C THR A 522 52.73 -17.57 11.52
N GLY A 523 51.50 -17.18 11.87
CA GLY A 523 50.31 -17.98 11.58
C GLY A 523 50.16 -18.21 10.08
N GLU A 524 50.10 -19.48 9.68
CA GLU A 524 49.59 -19.82 8.35
C GLU A 524 48.08 -19.57 8.34
N ILE A 525 47.62 -18.79 7.35
CA ILE A 525 46.19 -18.54 7.15
C ILE A 525 45.58 -19.86 6.67
N LEU A 526 45.00 -20.62 7.60
CA LEU A 526 44.15 -21.76 7.27
C LEU A 526 42.96 -21.24 6.48
N LYS A 527 42.99 -21.45 5.17
CA LYS A 527 41.82 -21.23 4.32
C LYS A 527 40.78 -22.27 4.76
N GLU A 528 39.76 -21.83 5.48
CA GLU A 528 38.66 -22.73 5.89
C GLU A 528 38.11 -23.43 4.65
N ASN A 529 38.03 -24.77 4.70
CA ASN A 529 37.40 -25.53 3.64
C ASN A 529 35.90 -25.19 3.60
N SER A 530 35.48 -24.50 2.54
CA SER A 530 34.08 -24.07 2.32
C SER A 530 33.09 -25.23 2.47
N TRP A 531 33.48 -26.43 2.01
CA TRP A 531 32.68 -27.65 2.12
C TRP A 531 32.41 -28.08 3.57
N GLU A 532 33.43 -28.03 4.42
CA GLU A 532 33.31 -28.49 5.81
C GLU A 532 32.45 -27.53 6.63
N LYS A 533 32.57 -26.23 6.37
CA LYS A 533 31.73 -25.18 6.94
C LYS A 533 30.25 -25.35 6.53
N ALA A 534 29.98 -25.56 5.24
CA ALA A 534 28.63 -25.80 4.75
C ALA A 534 28.00 -27.07 5.35
N ARG A 535 28.81 -28.12 5.57
CA ARG A 535 28.38 -29.35 6.23
C ARG A 535 27.99 -29.07 7.69
N LEU A 536 28.81 -28.32 8.42
CA LEU A 536 28.58 -27.95 9.81
C LEU A 536 27.31 -27.09 9.96
N GLU A 537 27.14 -26.09 9.08
CA GLU A 537 25.93 -25.26 9.04
C GLU A 537 24.66 -26.08 8.76
N LYS A 538 24.73 -27.07 7.86
CA LYS A 538 23.61 -27.97 7.58
C LYS A 538 23.25 -28.85 8.78
N GLN A 539 24.24 -29.28 9.56
CA GLN A 539 24.04 -30.02 10.80
C GLN A 539 23.41 -29.13 11.87
N GLU A 540 23.91 -27.90 12.06
CA GLU A 540 23.31 -26.92 12.98
C GLU A 540 21.87 -26.57 12.62
N TYR A 541 21.58 -26.41 11.33
CA TYR A 541 20.23 -26.13 10.85
C TYR A 541 19.26 -27.28 11.18
N ARG A 542 19.69 -28.53 10.97
CA ARG A 542 18.91 -29.72 11.36
C ARG A 542 18.71 -29.82 12.86
N LEU A 543 19.70 -29.43 13.66
CA LEU A 543 19.59 -29.38 15.12
C LEU A 543 18.54 -28.34 15.54
N ARG A 544 18.57 -27.14 14.94
CA ARG A 544 17.58 -26.08 15.17
C ARG A 544 16.15 -26.52 14.82
N GLU A 545 15.95 -27.24 13.73
CA GLU A 545 14.63 -27.77 13.36
C GLU A 545 14.08 -28.73 14.43
N LYS A 546 14.94 -29.59 15.00
CA LYS A 546 14.57 -30.54 16.06
C LYS A 546 14.24 -29.83 17.40
N MET A 547 14.79 -28.65 17.66
CA MET A 547 14.51 -27.85 18.86
C MET A 547 13.16 -27.12 18.84
N ILE A 548 12.42 -27.16 17.72
CA ILE A 548 11.09 -26.54 17.60
C ILE A 548 10.06 -27.34 18.40
N LYS A 549 9.32 -26.66 19.28
CA LYS A 549 8.20 -27.26 20.06
C LYS A 549 7.21 -27.97 19.13
N LYS A 550 6.78 -29.19 19.49
CA LYS A 550 5.88 -30.06 18.68
C LYS A 550 4.65 -29.33 18.11
N LYS A 551 4.04 -28.39 18.86
CA LYS A 551 2.86 -27.61 18.43
C LYS A 551 3.11 -26.71 17.20
N HIS A 552 4.35 -26.28 16.96
CA HIS A 552 4.70 -25.35 15.87
C HIS A 552 5.38 -26.04 14.67
N ARG A 553 5.67 -27.34 14.77
CA ARG A 553 6.41 -28.09 13.74
C ARG A 553 5.71 -28.10 12.38
N LYS A 554 4.39 -28.29 12.35
CA LYS A 554 3.59 -28.25 11.10
C LYS A 554 3.59 -26.86 10.44
N LEU A 555 3.53 -25.79 11.24
CA LEU A 555 3.59 -24.42 10.73
C LEU A 555 4.96 -24.12 10.13
N TYR A 556 6.04 -24.51 10.82
CA TYR A 556 7.40 -24.36 10.33
C TYR A 556 7.64 -25.13 9.02
N GLN A 557 7.21 -26.39 8.94
CA GLN A 557 7.31 -27.19 7.71
C GLN A 557 6.52 -26.54 6.55
N SER A 558 5.32 -26.02 6.82
CA SER A 558 4.55 -25.28 5.82
C SER A 558 5.28 -24.01 5.36
N MET A 559 5.93 -23.29 6.28
CA MET A 559 6.73 -22.10 5.94
C MET A 559 7.95 -22.46 5.10
N MET A 560 8.67 -23.54 5.44
CA MET A 560 9.84 -23.98 4.68
C MET A 560 9.47 -24.46 3.29
N LYS A 561 8.41 -25.27 3.15
CA LYS A 561 7.87 -25.67 1.85
C LYS A 561 7.48 -24.45 0.99
N GLY A 562 6.88 -23.43 1.62
CA GLY A 562 6.59 -22.16 0.95
C GLY A 562 7.83 -21.36 0.55
N ARG A 563 8.94 -21.44 1.30
CA ARG A 563 10.22 -20.82 0.95
C ARG A 563 10.91 -21.56 -0.20
N GLU A 564 10.94 -22.89 -0.16
CA GLU A 564 11.48 -23.72 -1.24
C GLU A 564 10.72 -23.54 -2.55
N GLY A 565 9.38 -23.48 -2.51
CA GLY A 565 8.56 -23.21 -3.69
C GLY A 565 8.93 -21.89 -4.35
N ARG A 566 9.09 -20.82 -3.56
CA ARG A 566 9.52 -19.50 -4.07
C ARG A 566 10.96 -19.52 -4.59
N ALA A 567 11.87 -20.23 -3.92
CA ALA A 567 13.24 -20.37 -4.42
C ALA A 567 13.29 -21.08 -5.79
N LYS A 568 12.46 -22.11 -5.99
CA LYS A 568 12.30 -22.78 -7.29
C LYS A 568 11.74 -21.83 -8.35
N GLU A 569 10.74 -21.01 -8.02
CA GLU A 569 10.20 -19.99 -8.93
C GLU A 569 11.25 -18.94 -9.30
N ILE A 570 12.00 -18.43 -8.32
CA ILE A 570 13.11 -17.49 -8.54
C ILE A 570 14.16 -18.09 -9.47
N TRP A 571 14.57 -19.33 -9.22
CA TRP A 571 15.52 -20.04 -10.08
C TRP A 571 15.00 -20.21 -11.51
N LEU A 572 13.72 -20.54 -11.66
CA LEU A 572 13.09 -20.70 -12.97
C LEU A 572 13.01 -19.35 -13.72
N LEU A 573 12.76 -18.25 -13.02
CA LEU A 573 12.80 -16.90 -13.58
C LEU A 573 14.22 -16.49 -13.99
N ARG A 574 15.23 -16.77 -13.17
CA ARG A 574 16.65 -16.58 -13.52
C ARG A 574 17.01 -17.35 -14.78
N LYS A 575 16.61 -18.62 -14.88
CA LYS A 575 16.85 -19.46 -16.07
C LYS A 575 16.15 -18.88 -17.30
N LYS A 576 14.89 -18.47 -17.19
CA LYS A 576 14.16 -17.80 -18.28
C LYS A 576 14.85 -16.52 -18.74
N ARG A 577 15.38 -15.72 -17.81
CA ARG A 577 16.11 -14.49 -18.12
C ARG A 577 17.42 -14.77 -18.84
N ARG A 578 18.22 -15.75 -18.39
CA ARG A 578 19.44 -16.19 -19.10
C ARG A 578 19.16 -16.55 -20.57
N ILE A 579 18.08 -17.30 -20.82
CA ILE A 579 17.65 -17.66 -22.18
C ILE A 579 17.24 -16.41 -22.99
N HIS A 580 16.53 -15.47 -22.36
CA HIS A 580 16.11 -14.23 -23.00
C HIS A 580 17.32 -13.37 -23.41
N ASP A 581 18.26 -13.17 -22.50
CA ASP A 581 19.45 -12.33 -22.72
C ASP A 581 20.37 -12.95 -23.78
N ALA A 582 20.48 -14.29 -23.83
CA ALA A 582 21.17 -15.00 -24.90
C ALA A 582 20.51 -14.73 -26.27
N LYS A 583 19.18 -14.82 -26.36
CA LYS A 583 18.43 -14.55 -27.59
C LYS A 583 18.53 -13.09 -28.04
N GLU A 584 18.48 -12.14 -27.11
CA GLU A 584 18.71 -10.72 -27.40
C GLU A 584 20.12 -10.46 -27.94
N LYS A 585 21.14 -11.08 -27.32
CA LYS A 585 22.53 -10.98 -27.77
C LYS A 585 22.69 -11.52 -29.20
N GLU A 586 22.01 -12.61 -29.53
CA GLU A 586 21.96 -13.16 -30.90
C GLU A 586 21.28 -12.20 -31.87
N LYS A 587 20.07 -11.71 -31.55
CA LYS A 587 19.36 -10.72 -32.39
C LYS A 587 20.20 -9.46 -32.65
N ARG A 588 20.89 -8.96 -31.63
CA ARG A 588 21.76 -7.78 -31.74
C ARG A 588 23.00 -8.06 -32.61
N LYS A 589 23.55 -9.29 -32.56
CA LYS A 589 24.61 -9.74 -33.47
C LYS A 589 24.11 -9.84 -34.91
N GLU A 590 22.91 -10.36 -35.13
CA GLU A 590 22.28 -10.45 -36.46
C GLU A 590 21.98 -9.07 -37.05
N GLN A 591 21.41 -8.16 -36.27
CA GLN A 591 21.18 -6.77 -36.69
C GLN A 591 22.49 -6.04 -37.03
N ARG A 592 23.55 -6.25 -36.23
CA ARG A 592 24.90 -5.71 -36.55
C ARG A 592 25.46 -6.28 -37.84
N LYS A 593 25.31 -7.59 -38.10
CA LYS A 593 25.71 -8.23 -39.37
C LYS A 593 24.89 -7.67 -40.54
N ALA A 594 23.59 -7.52 -40.39
CA ALA A 594 22.70 -6.96 -41.41
C ALA A 594 23.02 -5.49 -41.74
N ASN A 595 23.28 -4.66 -40.72
CA ASN A 595 23.69 -3.26 -40.91
C ASN A 595 25.08 -3.15 -41.56
N ARG A 596 26.02 -4.02 -41.20
CA ARG A 596 27.35 -4.07 -41.83
C ARG A 596 27.26 -4.48 -43.30
N ASN A 597 26.39 -5.43 -43.63
CA ASN A 597 26.13 -5.85 -45.01
C ASN A 597 25.38 -4.78 -45.83
N ARG A 598 24.56 -3.93 -45.19
CA ARG A 598 23.91 -2.76 -45.82
C ARG A 598 24.85 -1.58 -46.02
N SER A 599 25.89 -1.43 -45.20
CA SER A 599 26.90 -0.37 -45.33
C SER A 599 27.99 -0.68 -46.36
N ASN A 600 28.13 -1.95 -46.77
CA ASN A 600 29.07 -2.42 -47.79
C ASN A 600 28.44 -2.58 -49.19
N LYS A 601 27.15 -2.23 -49.32
CA LYS A 601 26.45 -2.02 -50.59
C LYS A 601 26.14 -0.54 -50.72
#